data_AF-A0A3M1C771-F1
#
_entry.id   AF-A0A3M1C771-F1
#
_cell.length_a   1.000
_cell.length_b   1.000
_cell.length_c   1.000
_cell.angle_alpha   90.00
_cell.angle_beta   90.00
_cell.angle_gamma   90.00
#
_symmetry.space_group_name_H-M   'P 1'
#
loop_
_entity.id
_entity.type
_entity.pdbx_description
1 polymer ?
#
loop_
_entity_poly.entity_id
_entity_poly.type
_entity_poly.pdbx_seq_one_letter_code
_entity_poly.pdbx_strand_id
1 'polypeptide(L)'
;GRLQPASWGEALSAAADAIRGAKTLAGLVGDLAPTEAAFSLKQLIEGQGGRVECRVDGAHLPAGNRSAYVGTATIEDLENAQMIQLIGTNPRDEAPVLNARIRKAWLRGAEIGLVGPRVDLTYDYAHVGDDRAALEGLLSREFGKVLEVPSVVIVGQGAINEADGEAVLAAAMELAEKTGSKFMVLHTAAGRVGAMDVGATTEGGLKAATEGADVIFNMGADEIDIEPGPTVIYMGSHGDRGAHRADIILPAAAYTEEPGIFVNTEGRPQMALRAAFPPGEAKESWAILRALSAEVGATLPWDSLSQLRAALFAAVPHLAKIDTVPENGWTPLKRKKLASASFRNAIADFYLTNPIARASVLMAELSALAKARGAREMAAE
;
A
#
# COMPACT_ATOMS: atom_id res chain seq x y z
N GLY A 1 -20.32 -0.10 23.04
CA GLY A 1 -21.76 -0.35 22.80
C GLY A 1 -21.93 -1.56 21.90
N ARG A 2 -23.16 -1.91 21.50
CA ARG A 2 -23.40 -2.84 20.38
C ARG A 2 -23.91 -2.03 19.19
N LEU A 3 -23.36 -2.25 18.00
CA LEU A 3 -23.85 -1.63 16.77
C LEU A 3 -25.32 -2.01 16.55
N GLN A 4 -26.11 -1.07 16.04
CA GLN A 4 -27.50 -1.26 15.65
C GLN A 4 -27.66 -0.83 14.19
N PRO A 5 -28.48 -1.53 13.39
CA PRO A 5 -28.85 -1.07 12.07
C PRO A 5 -29.45 0.34 12.13
N ALA A 6 -29.04 1.20 11.21
CA ALA A 6 -29.53 2.57 11.05
C ALA A 6 -29.75 2.85 9.56
N SER A 7 -30.63 3.80 9.25
CA SER A 7 -30.81 4.28 7.88
C SER A 7 -29.58 5.09 7.41
N TRP A 8 -29.41 5.22 6.10
CA TRP A 8 -28.38 6.08 5.52
C TRP A 8 -28.45 7.53 6.03
N GLY A 9 -29.65 8.09 6.20
CA GLY A 9 -29.81 9.46 6.71
C GLY A 9 -29.31 9.61 8.14
N GLU A 10 -29.65 8.67 9.03
CA GLU A 10 -29.19 8.67 10.41
C GLU A 10 -27.66 8.48 10.50
N ALA A 11 -27.11 7.52 9.76
CA ALA A 11 -25.68 7.23 9.76
C ALA A 11 -24.85 8.40 9.18
N LEU A 12 -25.29 9.00 8.07
CA LEU A 12 -24.61 10.16 7.48
C LEU A 12 -24.72 11.40 8.36
N SER A 13 -25.86 11.66 8.99
CA SER A 13 -26.01 12.75 9.96
C SER A 13 -25.05 12.57 11.14
N ALA A 14 -25.01 11.37 11.72
CA ALA A 14 -24.11 11.07 12.85
C ALA A 14 -22.63 11.21 12.46
N ALA A 15 -22.24 10.74 11.26
CA ALA A 15 -20.89 10.90 10.74
C ALA A 15 -20.55 12.38 10.49
N ALA A 16 -21.48 13.14 9.94
CA ALA A 16 -21.31 14.57 9.68
C ALA A 16 -21.21 15.38 10.98
N ASP A 17 -22.02 15.05 11.99
CA ASP A 17 -21.96 15.66 13.33
C ASP A 17 -20.63 15.38 14.01
N ALA A 18 -20.13 14.15 13.93
CA ALA A 18 -18.80 13.80 14.44
C ALA A 18 -17.71 14.61 13.73
N ILE A 19 -17.72 14.67 12.40
CA ILE A 19 -16.74 15.45 11.61
C ILE A 19 -16.79 16.95 11.96
N ARG A 20 -17.99 17.55 12.07
CA ARG A 20 -18.14 18.96 12.45
C ARG A 20 -17.68 19.25 13.88
N GLY A 21 -17.90 18.30 14.78
CA GLY A 21 -17.53 18.41 16.19
C GLY A 21 -16.06 18.10 16.48
N ALA A 22 -15.32 17.55 15.50
CA ALA A 22 -13.93 17.15 15.66
C ALA A 22 -13.03 18.34 15.94
N LYS A 23 -12.22 18.25 17.00
CA LYS A 23 -11.12 19.20 17.24
C LYS A 23 -9.88 18.82 16.44
N THR A 24 -9.70 17.53 16.20
CA THR A 24 -8.58 16.96 15.44
C THR A 24 -9.10 15.75 14.68
N LEU A 25 -9.22 15.93 13.36
CA LEU A 25 -9.76 14.94 12.44
C LEU A 25 -8.62 14.22 11.70
N ALA A 26 -8.71 12.90 11.64
CA ALA A 26 -7.83 12.08 10.81
C ALA A 26 -8.65 11.26 9.79
N GLY A 27 -8.13 11.11 8.59
CA GLY A 27 -8.64 10.23 7.55
C GLY A 27 -7.61 9.15 7.22
N LEU A 28 -8.03 7.89 7.20
CA LEU A 28 -7.17 6.76 6.88
C LEU A 28 -7.66 6.11 5.60
N VAL A 29 -6.75 5.87 4.66
CA VAL A 29 -7.01 5.22 3.36
C VAL A 29 -6.49 3.80 3.43
N GLY A 30 -7.38 2.82 3.32
CA GLY A 30 -7.05 1.40 3.35
C GLY A 30 -6.46 0.86 2.05
N ASP A 31 -5.92 -0.35 2.14
CA ASP A 31 -5.09 -0.98 1.10
C ASP A 31 -5.84 -1.37 -0.17
N LEU A 32 -7.17 -1.40 -0.12
CA LEU A 32 -8.06 -1.76 -1.23
C LEU A 32 -8.87 -0.57 -1.75
N ALA A 33 -8.59 0.65 -1.27
CA ALA A 33 -9.32 1.84 -1.69
C ALA A 33 -8.95 2.25 -3.13
N PRO A 34 -9.93 2.56 -3.99
CA PRO A 34 -9.66 3.12 -5.31
C PRO A 34 -9.16 4.57 -5.20
N THR A 35 -8.39 4.99 -6.21
CA THR A 35 -7.75 6.32 -6.24
C THR A 35 -8.77 7.46 -6.20
N GLU A 36 -9.94 7.29 -6.84
CA GLU A 36 -11.03 8.25 -6.79
C GLU A 36 -11.58 8.46 -5.36
N ALA A 37 -11.69 7.38 -4.58
CA ALA A 37 -12.16 7.46 -3.20
C ALA A 37 -11.08 8.08 -2.29
N ALA A 38 -9.81 7.73 -2.47
CA ALA A 38 -8.70 8.36 -1.76
C ALA A 38 -8.63 9.88 -2.01
N PHE A 39 -8.80 10.31 -3.26
CA PHE A 39 -8.87 11.73 -3.62
C PHE A 39 -10.07 12.42 -2.98
N SER A 40 -11.25 11.79 -3.03
CA SER A 40 -12.47 12.35 -2.43
C SER A 40 -12.36 12.49 -0.91
N LEU A 41 -11.81 11.48 -0.24
CA LEU A 41 -11.60 11.49 1.21
C LEU A 41 -10.60 12.58 1.60
N LYS A 42 -9.48 12.69 0.87
CA LYS A 42 -8.49 13.74 1.08
C LYS A 42 -9.11 15.13 1.03
N GLN A 43 -9.87 15.42 -0.03
CA GLN A 43 -10.52 16.71 -0.22
C GLN A 43 -11.53 17.02 0.91
N LEU A 44 -12.30 16.02 1.34
CA LEU A 44 -13.27 16.18 2.42
C LEU A 44 -12.57 16.42 3.77
N ILE A 45 -11.63 15.57 4.16
CA ILE A 45 -11.00 15.60 5.47
C ILE A 45 -10.09 16.82 5.63
N GLU A 46 -9.23 17.10 4.64
CA GLU A 46 -8.33 18.27 4.69
C GLU A 46 -9.12 19.59 4.55
N GLY A 47 -10.25 19.58 3.84
CA GLY A 47 -11.18 20.72 3.78
C GLY A 47 -11.74 21.12 5.14
N GLN A 48 -11.79 20.18 6.09
CA GLN A 48 -12.19 20.39 7.48
C GLN A 48 -10.99 20.62 8.42
N GLY A 49 -9.79 20.84 7.87
CA GLY A 49 -8.55 21.02 8.64
C GLY A 49 -7.97 19.71 9.22
N GLY A 50 -8.46 18.56 8.76
CA GLY A 50 -7.94 17.25 9.15
C GLY A 50 -6.69 16.84 8.38
N ARG A 51 -6.16 15.66 8.73
CA ARG A 51 -4.97 15.04 8.12
C ARG A 51 -5.35 13.71 7.48
N VAL A 52 -4.74 13.35 6.35
CA VAL A 52 -4.99 12.07 5.68
C VAL A 52 -3.71 11.23 5.52
N GLU A 53 -3.84 9.92 5.72
CA GLU A 53 -2.74 8.98 5.58
C GLU A 53 -3.16 7.67 4.90
N CYS A 54 -2.30 7.14 4.03
CA CYS A 54 -2.49 5.88 3.31
C CYS A 54 -1.42 4.81 3.60
N ARG A 55 -0.30 5.17 4.23
CA ARG A 55 0.78 4.27 4.66
C ARG A 55 0.42 3.65 6.01
N VAL A 56 -0.69 2.92 6.03
CA VAL A 56 -1.29 2.38 7.27
C VAL A 56 -0.47 1.24 7.88
N ASP A 57 0.43 0.62 7.12
CA ASP A 57 1.40 -0.35 7.64
C ASP A 57 2.66 0.29 8.28
N GLY A 58 2.73 1.62 8.29
CA GLY A 58 3.87 2.36 8.83
C GLY A 58 5.06 2.50 7.87
N ALA A 59 4.91 2.22 6.58
CA ALA A 59 5.99 2.35 5.61
C ALA A 59 6.56 3.78 5.52
N HIS A 60 7.88 3.91 5.60
CA HIS A 60 8.61 5.18 5.49
C HIS A 60 8.83 5.61 4.03
N LEU A 61 7.73 5.86 3.32
CA LEU A 61 7.73 6.30 1.92
C LEU A 61 7.58 7.82 1.83
N PRO A 62 8.51 8.59 1.24
CA PRO A 62 8.46 10.05 1.23
C PRO A 62 7.32 10.60 0.33
N ALA A 63 6.50 11.50 0.88
CA ALA A 63 5.46 12.18 0.12
C ALA A 63 6.07 13.05 -1.00
N GLY A 64 5.40 13.14 -2.15
CA GLY A 64 5.83 13.97 -3.28
C GLY A 64 7.06 13.46 -4.06
N ASN A 65 7.71 12.38 -3.64
CA ASN A 65 8.85 11.79 -4.36
C ASN A 65 8.49 10.43 -4.96
N ARG A 66 7.90 10.44 -6.16
CA ARG A 66 7.44 9.23 -6.86
C ARG A 66 8.57 8.24 -7.17
N SER A 67 9.81 8.70 -7.35
CA SER A 67 10.95 7.78 -7.51
C SER A 67 11.27 6.96 -6.26
N ALA A 68 10.90 7.46 -5.08
CA ALA A 68 11.18 6.80 -3.82
C ALA A 68 9.99 5.96 -3.31
N TYR A 69 8.81 6.03 -3.93
CA TYR A 69 7.70 5.11 -3.65
C TYR A 69 7.19 4.32 -4.85
N VAL A 70 7.71 4.54 -6.07
CA VAL A 70 7.47 3.68 -7.24
C VAL A 70 8.80 3.18 -7.78
N GLY A 71 9.69 4.11 -8.09
CA GLY A 71 10.99 3.82 -8.71
C GLY A 71 11.01 4.12 -10.21
N THR A 72 11.96 3.53 -10.91
CA THR A 72 12.22 3.74 -12.35
C THR A 72 12.12 2.45 -13.17
N ALA A 73 12.01 1.30 -12.51
CA ALA A 73 11.87 -0.01 -13.13
C ALA A 73 10.40 -0.30 -13.46
N THR A 74 10.21 -0.94 -14.59
CA THR A 74 8.97 -1.60 -14.99
C THR A 74 9.03 -3.09 -14.65
N ILE A 75 7.88 -3.76 -14.69
CA ILE A 75 7.80 -5.22 -14.59
C ILE A 75 8.51 -5.88 -15.79
N GLU A 76 8.53 -5.22 -16.96
CA GLU A 76 9.22 -5.71 -18.16
C GLU A 76 10.76 -5.67 -18.01
N ASP A 77 11.30 -4.67 -17.31
CA ASP A 77 12.74 -4.59 -17.01
C ASP A 77 13.22 -5.84 -16.25
N LEU A 78 12.38 -6.41 -15.39
CA LEU A 78 12.71 -7.63 -14.64
C LEU A 78 12.94 -8.82 -15.55
N GLU A 79 12.21 -8.95 -16.67
CA GLU A 79 12.38 -10.10 -17.57
C GLU A 79 13.68 -10.06 -18.38
N ASN A 80 14.24 -8.86 -18.55
CA ASN A 80 15.47 -8.59 -19.30
C ASN A 80 16.69 -8.38 -18.39
N ALA A 81 16.47 -8.24 -17.08
CA ALA A 81 17.52 -8.09 -16.10
C ALA A 81 18.41 -9.34 -16.06
N GLN A 82 19.73 -9.12 -16.04
CA GLN A 82 20.74 -10.16 -15.80
C GLN A 82 21.21 -10.18 -14.35
N MET A 83 20.90 -9.14 -13.58
CA MET A 83 21.13 -9.10 -12.13
C MET A 83 19.95 -8.45 -11.41
N ILE A 84 19.44 -9.08 -10.36
CA ILE A 84 18.35 -8.54 -9.55
C ILE A 84 18.75 -8.60 -8.08
N GLN A 85 18.72 -7.47 -7.39
CA GLN A 85 18.97 -7.39 -5.94
C GLN A 85 17.66 -7.13 -5.18
N LEU A 86 17.28 -8.07 -4.32
CA LEU A 86 16.13 -7.98 -3.43
C LEU A 86 16.57 -7.48 -2.05
N ILE A 87 15.84 -6.52 -1.48
CA ILE A 87 16.12 -5.92 -0.17
C ILE A 87 14.85 -5.97 0.70
N GLY A 88 14.91 -6.75 1.78
CA GLY A 88 13.85 -6.90 2.78
C GLY A 88 12.48 -7.23 2.20
N THR A 89 12.44 -8.16 1.24
CA THR A 89 11.22 -8.58 0.55
C THR A 89 11.21 -10.08 0.30
N ASN A 90 10.03 -10.68 0.43
CA ASN A 90 9.71 -12.00 -0.09
C ASN A 90 8.70 -11.87 -1.26
N PRO A 91 9.15 -11.66 -2.51
CA PRO A 91 8.25 -11.44 -3.64
C PRO A 91 7.34 -12.64 -3.92
N ARG A 92 7.70 -13.86 -3.47
CA ARG A 92 6.83 -15.03 -3.63
C ARG A 92 5.50 -14.84 -2.92
N ASP A 93 5.51 -14.26 -1.72
CA ASP A 93 4.30 -14.05 -0.92
C ASP A 93 3.73 -12.65 -1.16
N GLU A 94 4.58 -11.65 -1.34
CA GLU A 94 4.19 -10.24 -1.51
C GLU A 94 3.60 -9.96 -2.89
N ALA A 95 4.17 -10.56 -3.95
CA ALA A 95 3.71 -10.40 -5.33
C ALA A 95 4.04 -11.65 -6.18
N PRO A 96 3.31 -12.77 -6.02
CA PRO A 96 3.67 -14.06 -6.61
C PRO A 96 3.91 -14.03 -8.13
N VAL A 97 3.14 -13.22 -8.86
CA VAL A 97 3.30 -13.06 -10.31
C VAL A 97 4.58 -12.30 -10.66
N LEU A 98 4.97 -11.31 -9.85
CA LEU A 98 6.28 -10.64 -9.98
C LEU A 98 7.42 -11.63 -9.71
N ASN A 99 7.30 -12.46 -8.67
CA ASN A 99 8.25 -13.54 -8.39
C ASN A 99 8.39 -14.50 -9.56
N ALA A 100 7.30 -14.83 -10.26
CA ALA A 100 7.35 -15.63 -11.47
C ALA A 100 8.10 -14.94 -12.63
N ARG A 101 8.05 -13.60 -12.74
CA ARG A 101 8.86 -12.83 -13.70
C ARG A 101 10.35 -12.86 -13.34
N ILE A 102 10.67 -12.74 -12.05
CA ILE A 102 12.05 -12.88 -11.55
C ILE A 102 12.57 -14.30 -11.82
N ARG A 103 11.76 -15.33 -11.55
CA ARG A 103 12.07 -16.73 -11.90
C ARG A 103 12.35 -16.89 -13.40
N LYS A 104 11.57 -16.23 -14.26
CA LYS A 104 11.77 -16.27 -15.72
C LYS A 104 13.12 -15.66 -16.12
N ALA A 105 13.55 -14.57 -15.49
CA ALA A 105 14.88 -14.01 -15.70
C ALA A 105 15.98 -14.93 -15.17
N TRP A 106 15.79 -15.52 -13.98
CA TRP A 106 16.71 -16.51 -13.43
C TRP A 106 16.90 -17.72 -14.34
N LEU A 107 15.81 -18.26 -14.92
CA LEU A 107 15.87 -19.34 -15.92
C LEU A 107 16.65 -18.96 -17.20
N ARG A 108 16.83 -17.66 -17.46
CA ARG A 108 17.65 -17.12 -18.55
C ARG A 108 19.09 -16.80 -18.12
N GLY A 109 19.47 -17.13 -16.88
CA GLY A 109 20.80 -16.93 -16.33
C GLY A 109 20.97 -15.64 -15.53
N ALA A 110 19.88 -14.97 -15.13
CA ALA A 110 19.99 -13.82 -14.24
C ALA A 110 20.48 -14.23 -12.85
N GLU A 111 21.41 -13.46 -12.29
CA GLU A 111 21.92 -13.64 -10.94
C GLU A 111 21.02 -12.88 -9.96
N ILE A 112 20.52 -13.58 -8.93
CA ILE A 112 19.60 -13.00 -7.95
C ILE A 112 20.32 -12.87 -6.59
N GLY A 113 20.34 -11.68 -6.02
CA GLY A 113 20.81 -11.41 -4.66
C GLY A 113 19.65 -11.17 -3.71
N LEU A 114 19.79 -11.59 -2.44
CA LEU A 114 18.83 -11.29 -1.37
C LEU A 114 19.55 -10.77 -0.14
N VAL A 115 19.17 -9.56 0.28
CA VAL A 115 19.41 -9.05 1.63
C VAL A 115 18.08 -9.08 2.37
N GLY A 116 17.96 -9.93 3.38
CA GLY A 116 16.73 -10.14 4.14
C GLY A 116 16.63 -11.56 4.71
N PRO A 117 15.51 -11.90 5.37
CA PRO A 117 15.26 -13.25 5.84
C PRO A 117 15.43 -14.30 4.74
N ARG A 118 15.98 -15.47 5.06
CA ARG A 118 16.02 -16.59 4.10
C ARG A 118 14.60 -17.09 3.86
N VAL A 119 14.23 -17.22 2.59
CA VAL A 119 12.90 -17.64 2.14
C VAL A 119 13.02 -18.52 0.90
N ASP A 120 12.08 -19.44 0.71
CA ASP A 120 12.02 -20.20 -0.55
C ASP A 120 11.37 -19.35 -1.64
N LEU A 121 12.18 -18.79 -2.54
CA LEU A 121 11.72 -18.01 -3.70
C LEU A 121 11.36 -18.87 -4.91
N THR A 122 11.50 -20.20 -4.81
CA THR A 122 11.39 -21.21 -5.87
C THR A 122 12.57 -21.24 -6.86
N TYR A 123 13.62 -20.45 -6.64
CA TYR A 123 14.84 -20.41 -7.44
C TYR A 123 16.04 -20.07 -6.56
N ASP A 124 17.24 -20.39 -7.01
CA ASP A 124 18.47 -20.12 -6.26
C ASP A 124 18.80 -18.62 -6.26
N TYR A 125 19.37 -18.17 -5.15
CA TYR A 125 19.84 -16.80 -4.98
C TYR A 125 21.09 -16.74 -4.09
N ALA A 126 21.91 -15.72 -4.30
CA ALA A 126 23.00 -15.37 -3.41
C ALA A 126 22.43 -14.65 -2.18
N HIS A 127 22.39 -15.35 -1.04
CA HIS A 127 22.02 -14.73 0.23
C HIS A 127 23.19 -13.91 0.77
N VAL A 128 23.00 -12.59 0.82
CA VAL A 128 24.04 -11.64 1.21
C VAL A 128 24.10 -11.46 2.73
N GLY A 129 22.94 -11.56 3.39
CA GLY A 129 22.75 -11.38 4.82
C GLY A 129 21.29 -10.99 5.10
N ASP A 130 20.93 -10.82 6.37
CA ASP A 130 19.55 -10.57 6.79
C ASP A 130 19.34 -9.19 7.43
N ASP A 131 20.36 -8.33 7.50
CA ASP A 131 20.35 -7.10 8.29
C ASP A 131 20.86 -5.87 7.52
N ARG A 132 20.82 -4.72 8.20
CA ARG A 132 21.33 -3.45 7.66
C ARG A 132 22.84 -3.47 7.42
N ALA A 133 23.61 -4.26 8.19
CA ALA A 133 25.05 -4.37 8.00
C ALA A 133 25.38 -5.07 6.68
N ALA A 134 24.59 -6.07 6.27
CA ALA A 134 24.71 -6.71 4.96
C ALA A 134 24.41 -5.74 3.81
N LEU A 135 23.40 -4.86 3.96
CA LEU A 135 23.10 -3.81 2.99
C LEU A 135 24.24 -2.78 2.89
N GLU A 136 24.80 -2.35 4.03
CA GLU A 136 25.98 -1.47 4.07
C GLU A 136 27.20 -2.15 3.42
N GLY A 137 27.35 -3.45 3.67
CA GLY A 137 28.37 -4.29 3.08
C GLY A 137 28.29 -4.31 1.56
N LEU A 138 27.09 -4.42 0.97
CA LEU A 138 26.89 -4.32 -0.48
C LEU A 138 27.30 -2.97 -1.05
N LEU A 139 26.91 -1.88 -0.38
CA LEU A 139 27.24 -0.51 -0.79
C LEU A 139 28.74 -0.21 -0.79
N SER A 140 29.51 -1.02 -0.06
CA SER A 140 30.97 -0.91 0.10
C SER A 140 31.75 -1.83 -0.84
N ARG A 141 31.08 -2.67 -1.64
CA ARG A 141 31.74 -3.56 -2.61
C ARG A 141 32.16 -2.81 -3.86
N GLU A 142 33.15 -3.35 -4.56
CA GLU A 142 33.41 -2.96 -5.93
C GLU A 142 32.30 -3.50 -6.84
N PHE A 143 31.69 -2.61 -7.63
CA PHE A 143 30.65 -2.96 -8.58
C PHE A 143 31.32 -3.39 -9.89
N GLY A 144 31.37 -4.70 -10.12
CA GLY A 144 31.92 -5.30 -11.34
C GLY A 144 30.87 -5.40 -12.45
N LYS A 145 30.60 -6.64 -12.88
CA LYS A 145 29.68 -6.99 -13.99
C LYS A 145 28.31 -6.29 -13.95
N VAL A 146 27.79 -5.93 -12.77
CA VAL A 146 26.48 -5.26 -12.62
C VAL A 146 26.39 -3.93 -13.38
N LEU A 147 27.52 -3.21 -13.54
CA LEU A 147 27.59 -1.94 -14.28
C LEU A 147 27.46 -2.12 -15.80
N GLU A 148 27.66 -3.34 -16.30
CA GLU A 148 27.74 -3.65 -17.73
C GLU A 148 26.48 -4.35 -18.25
N VAL A 149 25.54 -4.69 -17.37
CA VAL A 149 24.35 -5.48 -17.72
C VAL A 149 23.06 -4.84 -17.20
N PRO A 150 21.90 -5.08 -17.84
CA PRO A 150 20.62 -4.65 -17.31
C PRO A 150 20.40 -5.23 -15.91
N SER A 151 20.14 -4.38 -14.93
CA SER A 151 19.99 -4.79 -13.55
C SER A 151 18.89 -4.01 -12.83
N VAL A 152 18.27 -4.64 -11.82
CA VAL A 152 17.18 -4.05 -11.04
C VAL A 152 17.44 -4.23 -9.54
N VAL A 153 17.27 -3.16 -8.78
CA VAL A 153 17.21 -3.19 -7.31
C VAL A 153 15.75 -3.06 -6.88
N ILE A 154 15.28 -4.01 -6.06
CA ILE A 154 13.91 -4.06 -5.53
C ILE A 154 13.96 -3.95 -4.01
N VAL A 155 13.28 -2.96 -3.45
CA VAL A 155 13.07 -2.84 -1.99
C VAL A 155 11.61 -3.12 -1.66
N GLY A 156 11.33 -4.00 -0.70
CA GLY A 156 9.96 -4.28 -0.23
C GLY A 156 9.56 -3.49 1.00
N GLN A 157 8.27 -3.54 1.33
CA GLN A 157 7.72 -2.86 2.52
C GLN A 157 8.36 -3.38 3.82
N GLY A 158 8.71 -4.68 3.87
CA GLY A 158 9.39 -5.28 5.02
C GLY A 158 10.72 -4.62 5.39
N ALA A 159 11.39 -4.00 4.41
CA ALA A 159 12.63 -3.27 4.59
C ALA A 159 12.45 -1.85 5.17
N ILE A 160 11.28 -1.24 4.95
CA ILE A 160 11.06 0.20 5.16
C ILE A 160 9.97 0.53 6.19
N ASN A 161 9.42 -0.48 6.87
CA ASN A 161 8.38 -0.32 7.90
C ASN A 161 8.96 -0.18 9.33
N GLU A 162 10.28 -0.09 9.49
CA GLU A 162 10.93 0.18 10.79
C GLU A 162 11.36 1.65 10.91
N ALA A 163 11.72 2.08 12.11
CA ALA A 163 12.04 3.48 12.42
C ALA A 163 13.15 4.08 11.53
N ASP A 164 14.06 3.26 11.00
CA ASP A 164 15.12 3.66 10.07
C ASP A 164 14.76 3.45 8.59
N GLY A 165 13.48 3.20 8.27
CA GLY A 165 13.03 2.80 6.94
C GLY A 165 13.38 3.79 5.83
N GLU A 166 13.34 5.10 6.12
CA GLU A 166 13.80 6.12 5.16
C GLU A 166 15.33 6.03 4.91
N ALA A 167 16.11 5.67 5.94
CA ALA A 167 17.55 5.45 5.78
C ALA A 167 17.83 4.18 4.94
N VAL A 168 17.04 3.11 5.13
CA VAL A 168 17.09 1.90 4.30
C VAL A 168 16.74 2.22 2.85
N LEU A 169 15.64 2.95 2.63
CA LEU A 169 15.22 3.38 1.30
C LEU A 169 16.30 4.22 0.61
N ALA A 170 16.89 5.18 1.32
CA ALA A 170 18.01 5.96 0.80
C ALA A 170 19.23 5.10 0.45
N ALA A 171 19.52 4.06 1.25
CA ALA A 171 20.59 3.09 0.94
C ALA A 171 20.30 2.29 -0.33
N ALA A 172 19.05 1.83 -0.50
CA ALA A 172 18.63 1.05 -1.64
C ALA A 172 18.65 1.89 -2.93
N MET A 173 18.25 3.16 -2.86
CA MET A 173 18.38 4.11 -3.96
C MET A 173 19.86 4.39 -4.29
N GLU A 174 20.70 4.61 -3.28
CA GLU A 174 22.15 4.77 -3.47
C GLU A 174 22.78 3.53 -4.13
N LEU A 175 22.34 2.33 -3.75
CA LEU A 175 22.80 1.10 -4.36
C LEU A 175 22.44 1.09 -5.85
N ALA A 176 21.18 1.41 -6.18
CA ALA A 176 20.74 1.51 -7.57
C ALA A 176 21.58 2.52 -8.38
N GLU A 177 21.90 3.69 -7.80
CA GLU A 177 22.78 4.67 -8.46
C GLU A 177 24.19 4.14 -8.68
N LYS A 178 24.79 3.53 -7.66
CA LYS A 178 26.14 2.98 -7.72
C LYS A 178 26.28 1.79 -8.65
N THR A 179 25.21 1.02 -8.87
CA THR A 179 25.20 -0.14 -9.77
C THR A 179 24.62 0.17 -11.15
N GLY A 180 24.15 1.40 -11.40
CA GLY A 180 23.45 1.75 -12.63
C GLY A 180 22.14 0.99 -12.84
N SER A 181 21.56 0.44 -11.77
CA SER A 181 20.35 -0.39 -11.83
C SER A 181 19.09 0.47 -11.90
N LYS A 182 18.05 -0.08 -12.54
CA LYS A 182 16.69 0.43 -12.35
C LYS A 182 16.22 0.12 -10.92
N PHE A 183 15.30 0.92 -10.41
CA PHE A 183 14.84 0.82 -9.02
C PHE A 183 13.34 0.52 -8.95
N MET A 184 12.93 -0.39 -8.07
CA MET A 184 11.51 -0.69 -7.81
C MET A 184 11.24 -0.70 -6.31
N VAL A 185 10.16 -0.06 -5.91
CA VAL A 185 9.58 -0.25 -4.58
C VAL A 185 8.44 -1.26 -4.72
N LEU A 186 8.56 -2.42 -4.07
CA LEU A 186 7.54 -3.45 -4.10
C LEU A 186 6.49 -3.19 -3.00
N HIS A 187 5.26 -2.91 -3.44
CA HIS A 187 4.11 -2.70 -2.56
C HIS A 187 3.34 -3.99 -2.28
N THR A 188 2.73 -4.06 -1.09
CA THR A 188 1.80 -5.13 -0.69
C THR A 188 0.33 -4.68 -0.73
N ALA A 189 0.08 -3.40 -1.03
CA ALA A 189 -1.23 -2.77 -0.99
C ALA A 189 -1.60 -2.16 -2.35
N ALA A 190 -2.77 -2.53 -2.89
CA ALA A 190 -3.20 -2.14 -4.24
C ALA A 190 -3.61 -0.66 -4.35
N GLY A 191 -4.17 -0.09 -3.29
CA GLY A 191 -4.60 1.31 -3.23
C GLY A 191 -3.47 2.31 -2.97
N ARG A 192 -2.28 1.85 -2.57
CA ARG A 192 -1.28 2.73 -1.96
C ARG A 192 -0.64 3.71 -2.92
N VAL A 193 -0.16 3.24 -4.07
CA VAL A 193 0.52 4.12 -5.02
C VAL A 193 -0.45 5.20 -5.53
N GLY A 194 -1.72 4.84 -5.78
CA GLY A 194 -2.75 5.80 -6.17
C GLY A 194 -3.06 6.82 -5.08
N ALA A 195 -3.16 6.38 -3.83
CA ALA A 195 -3.36 7.27 -2.68
C ALA A 195 -2.17 8.22 -2.47
N MET A 196 -0.94 7.74 -2.65
CA MET A 196 0.27 8.59 -2.61
C MET A 196 0.35 9.56 -3.80
N ASP A 197 -0.05 9.13 -5.00
CA ASP A 197 -0.10 9.96 -6.20
C ASP A 197 -1.03 11.17 -6.02
N VAL A 198 -2.13 11.02 -5.26
CA VAL A 198 -3.05 12.12 -4.91
C VAL A 198 -2.66 12.88 -3.64
N GLY A 199 -1.52 12.52 -3.03
CA GLY A 199 -0.99 13.17 -1.84
C GLY A 199 -1.77 12.88 -0.55
N ALA A 200 -2.47 11.75 -0.45
CA ALA A 200 -3.17 11.31 0.77
C ALA A 200 -2.15 10.82 1.83
N THR A 201 -1.27 11.71 2.24
CA THR A 201 -0.10 11.42 3.10
C THR A 201 0.11 12.55 4.10
N THR A 202 0.45 12.20 5.34
CA THR A 202 0.80 13.16 6.38
C THR A 202 2.31 13.15 6.64
N GLU A 203 2.92 14.32 6.83
CA GLU A 203 4.31 14.38 7.28
C GLU A 203 4.43 13.74 8.67
N GLY A 204 5.38 12.80 8.83
CA GLY A 204 5.49 11.98 10.03
C GLY A 204 4.62 10.70 10.02
N GLY A 205 3.86 10.44 8.95
CA GLY A 205 3.18 9.17 8.71
C GLY A 205 1.96 8.93 9.59
N LEU A 206 1.58 7.65 9.74
CA LEU A 206 0.38 7.21 10.47
C LEU A 206 0.30 7.79 11.88
N LYS A 207 1.39 7.71 12.64
CA LYS A 207 1.43 8.23 14.01
C LYS A 207 1.08 9.72 14.04
N ALA A 208 1.70 10.52 13.18
CA ALA A 208 1.44 11.95 13.12
C ALA A 208 0.00 12.26 12.65
N ALA A 209 -0.55 11.47 11.72
CA ALA A 209 -1.93 11.64 11.25
C ALA A 209 -2.96 11.41 12.38
N THR A 210 -2.76 10.37 13.20
CA THR A 210 -3.70 9.95 14.25
C THR A 210 -3.43 10.56 15.61
N GLU A 211 -2.25 11.17 15.83
CA GLU A 211 -1.88 11.75 17.12
C GLU A 211 -2.85 12.84 17.55
N GLY A 212 -3.49 12.64 18.70
CA GLY A 212 -4.47 13.57 19.28
C GLY A 212 -5.83 13.60 18.56
N ALA A 213 -6.07 12.73 17.57
CA ALA A 213 -7.35 12.71 16.87
C ALA A 213 -8.49 12.31 17.81
N ASP A 214 -9.55 13.11 17.85
CA ASP A 214 -10.80 12.80 18.55
C ASP A 214 -11.86 12.21 17.60
N VAL A 215 -11.64 12.32 16.28
CA VAL A 215 -12.42 11.63 15.25
C VAL A 215 -11.50 11.05 14.19
N ILE A 216 -11.73 9.78 13.84
CA ILE A 216 -11.02 9.09 12.76
C ILE A 216 -12.02 8.57 11.74
N PHE A 217 -11.91 9.06 10.51
CA PHE A 217 -12.57 8.46 9.35
C PHE A 217 -11.66 7.36 8.77
N ASN A 218 -12.00 6.11 9.05
CA ASN A 218 -11.29 4.95 8.55
C ASN A 218 -11.96 4.40 7.27
N MET A 219 -11.37 4.65 6.10
CA MET A 219 -11.81 4.09 4.83
C MET A 219 -11.12 2.74 4.56
N GLY A 220 -11.64 1.66 5.15
CA GLY A 220 -11.22 0.30 4.85
C GLY A 220 -9.78 -0.05 5.27
N ALA A 221 -9.20 0.69 6.22
CA ALA A 221 -7.91 0.35 6.81
C ALA A 221 -8.14 -0.63 7.97
N ASP A 222 -7.93 -1.91 7.69
CA ASP A 222 -8.10 -3.02 8.64
C ASP A 222 -6.77 -3.63 9.10
N GLU A 223 -5.65 -3.12 8.59
CA GLU A 223 -4.29 -3.58 8.96
C GLU A 223 -3.75 -2.90 10.22
N ILE A 224 -4.56 -2.05 10.87
CA ILE A 224 -4.18 -1.27 12.05
C ILE A 224 -5.14 -1.49 13.20
N ASP A 225 -4.62 -1.29 14.41
CA ASP A 225 -5.43 -1.15 15.62
C ASP A 225 -5.59 0.34 15.92
N ILE A 226 -6.85 0.79 16.05
CA ILE A 226 -7.16 2.16 16.48
C ILE A 226 -7.48 2.14 17.97
N GLU A 227 -6.66 2.84 18.75
CA GLU A 227 -6.81 2.90 20.20
C GLU A 227 -8.18 3.47 20.65
N PRO A 228 -8.62 3.15 21.87
CA PRO A 228 -9.79 3.80 22.47
C PRO A 228 -9.59 5.33 22.57
N GLY A 229 -10.68 6.09 22.49
CA GLY A 229 -10.64 7.54 22.61
C GLY A 229 -11.38 8.26 21.47
N PRO A 230 -10.91 8.17 20.21
CA PRO A 230 -11.58 8.78 19.09
C PRO A 230 -12.94 8.13 18.77
N THR A 231 -13.86 8.94 18.26
CA THR A 231 -15.02 8.45 17.51
C THR A 231 -14.54 7.92 16.15
N VAL A 232 -14.85 6.67 15.82
CA VAL A 232 -14.40 6.04 14.57
C VAL A 232 -15.56 5.88 13.60
N ILE A 233 -15.45 6.50 12.44
CA ILE A 233 -16.34 6.29 11.29
C ILE A 233 -15.64 5.32 10.36
N TYR A 234 -16.14 4.09 10.23
CA TYR A 234 -15.60 3.09 9.31
C TYR A 234 -16.40 3.05 8.02
N MET A 235 -15.73 3.21 6.88
CA MET A 235 -16.29 3.01 5.55
C MET A 235 -15.57 1.87 4.86
N GLY A 236 -16.25 0.76 4.61
CA GLY A 236 -15.63 -0.44 4.04
C GLY A 236 -16.64 -1.51 3.64
N SER A 237 -16.17 -2.55 2.97
CA SER A 237 -17.00 -3.64 2.44
C SER A 237 -17.08 -4.85 3.37
N HIS A 238 -16.11 -5.01 4.28
CA HIS A 238 -16.00 -6.16 5.17
C HIS A 238 -15.88 -5.71 6.62
N GLY A 239 -16.44 -6.52 7.53
CA GLY A 239 -16.31 -6.29 8.97
C GLY A 239 -15.11 -7.04 9.53
N ASP A 240 -13.95 -6.38 9.66
CA ASP A 240 -12.77 -6.91 10.34
C ASP A 240 -12.34 -5.96 11.47
N ARG A 241 -11.04 -5.85 11.77
CA ARG A 241 -10.49 -5.02 12.85
C ARG A 241 -11.01 -3.59 12.86
N GLY A 242 -11.02 -2.91 11.70
CA GLY A 242 -11.45 -1.52 11.58
C GLY A 242 -12.94 -1.35 11.88
N ALA A 243 -13.78 -2.27 11.40
CA ALA A 243 -15.21 -2.26 11.65
C ALA A 243 -15.56 -2.60 13.11
N HIS A 244 -14.81 -3.52 13.74
CA HIS A 244 -15.02 -3.87 15.16
C HIS A 244 -14.75 -2.70 16.11
N ARG A 245 -13.87 -1.77 15.71
CA ARG A 245 -13.56 -0.56 16.48
C ARG A 245 -14.52 0.61 16.17
N ALA A 246 -15.32 0.51 15.11
CA ALA A 246 -16.15 1.60 14.62
C ALA A 246 -17.29 1.98 15.59
N ASP A 247 -17.56 3.28 15.69
CA ASP A 247 -18.75 3.83 16.32
C ASP A 247 -19.87 4.03 15.28
N ILE A 248 -19.50 4.33 14.03
CA ILE A 248 -20.40 4.50 12.89
C ILE A 248 -19.85 3.68 11.71
N ILE A 249 -20.71 2.91 11.04
CA ILE A 249 -20.33 2.13 9.84
C ILE A 249 -21.10 2.62 8.62
N LEU A 250 -20.36 2.87 7.54
CA LEU A 250 -20.89 3.21 6.22
C LEU A 250 -20.53 2.07 5.24
N PRO A 251 -21.48 1.20 4.86
CA PRO A 251 -21.19 0.04 4.02
C PRO A 251 -20.83 0.47 2.59
N ALA A 252 -19.60 0.18 2.18
CA ALA A 252 -19.07 0.52 0.86
C ALA A 252 -18.94 -0.70 -0.05
N ALA A 253 -18.87 -0.45 -1.35
CA ALA A 253 -18.65 -1.47 -2.37
C ALA A 253 -17.28 -2.17 -2.21
N ALA A 254 -17.21 -3.45 -2.58
CA ALA A 254 -15.92 -4.12 -2.81
C ALA A 254 -15.35 -3.77 -4.19
N TYR A 255 -14.08 -4.12 -4.46
CA TYR A 255 -13.41 -3.80 -5.73
C TYR A 255 -14.10 -4.37 -6.98
N THR A 256 -14.91 -5.42 -6.84
CA THR A 256 -15.71 -6.02 -7.94
C THR A 256 -17.05 -5.32 -8.16
N GLU A 257 -17.43 -4.40 -7.28
CA GLU A 257 -18.77 -3.83 -7.16
C GLU A 257 -18.82 -2.33 -7.48
N GLU A 258 -17.65 -1.71 -7.70
CA GLU A 258 -17.53 -0.34 -8.19
C GLU A 258 -16.43 -0.23 -9.26
N PRO A 259 -16.56 0.67 -10.23
CA PRO A 259 -15.44 1.04 -11.08
C PRO A 259 -14.41 1.83 -10.26
N GLY A 260 -13.12 1.58 -10.47
CA GLY A 260 -12.08 2.28 -9.72
C GLY A 260 -10.74 2.25 -10.43
N ILE A 261 -9.92 3.28 -10.20
CA ILE A 261 -8.54 3.34 -10.66
C ILE A 261 -7.62 2.84 -9.54
N PHE A 262 -6.80 1.85 -9.86
CA PHE A 262 -5.72 1.37 -9.01
C PHE A 262 -4.39 1.63 -9.70
N VAL A 263 -3.36 1.97 -8.93
CA VAL A 263 -2.02 2.18 -9.47
C VAL A 263 -1.12 1.09 -8.90
N ASN A 264 -0.52 0.28 -9.78
CA ASN A 264 0.30 -0.84 -9.36
C ASN A 264 1.73 -0.42 -8.94
N THR A 265 2.57 -1.39 -8.56
CA THR A 265 3.92 -1.16 -8.01
C THR A 265 4.91 -0.49 -8.99
N GLU A 266 4.73 -0.65 -10.30
CA GLU A 266 5.53 0.05 -11.33
C GLU A 266 4.93 1.44 -11.67
N GLY A 267 3.82 1.81 -11.02
CA GLY A 267 3.18 3.10 -11.18
C GLY A 267 2.16 3.18 -12.32
N ARG A 268 1.74 2.05 -12.90
CA ARG A 268 0.74 2.00 -13.98
C ARG A 268 -0.67 2.20 -13.43
N PRO A 269 -1.42 3.23 -13.85
CA PRO A 269 -2.84 3.38 -13.53
C PRO A 269 -3.66 2.36 -14.34
N GLN A 270 -4.53 1.61 -13.69
CA GLN A 270 -5.37 0.58 -14.28
C GLN A 270 -6.81 0.79 -13.84
N MET A 271 -7.76 0.52 -14.74
CA MET A 271 -9.17 0.69 -14.44
C MET A 271 -9.83 -0.66 -14.17
N ALA A 272 -10.33 -0.84 -12.94
CA ALA A 272 -11.26 -1.90 -12.61
C ALA A 272 -12.66 -1.56 -13.12
N LEU A 273 -13.36 -2.56 -13.65
CA LEU A 273 -14.74 -2.45 -14.09
C LEU A 273 -15.65 -3.17 -13.10
N ARG A 274 -16.80 -2.57 -12.84
CA ARG A 274 -17.84 -3.17 -11.98
C ARG A 274 -18.37 -4.46 -12.62
N ALA A 275 -18.29 -5.56 -11.88
CA ALA A 275 -18.80 -6.87 -12.27
C ALA A 275 -20.17 -7.17 -11.64
N ALA A 276 -20.43 -6.70 -10.42
CA ALA A 276 -21.68 -6.87 -9.70
C ALA A 276 -22.12 -5.55 -9.05
N PHE A 277 -23.36 -5.48 -8.54
CA PHE A 277 -23.78 -4.34 -7.73
C PHE A 277 -23.42 -4.59 -6.25
N PRO A 278 -23.15 -3.52 -5.47
CA PRO A 278 -22.91 -3.67 -4.04
C PRO A 278 -24.09 -4.35 -3.34
N PRO A 279 -23.86 -5.23 -2.36
CA PRO A 279 -24.92 -6.00 -1.71
C PRO A 279 -25.77 -5.12 -0.77
N GLY A 280 -27.06 -5.46 -0.67
CA GLY A 280 -27.98 -4.81 0.25
C GLY A 280 -28.10 -3.31 -0.01
N GLU A 281 -27.78 -2.50 1.00
CA GLU A 281 -27.82 -1.04 0.91
C GLU A 281 -26.45 -0.39 0.67
N ALA A 282 -25.39 -1.17 0.46
CA ALA A 282 -24.05 -0.66 0.20
C ALA A 282 -24.01 0.25 -1.04
N LYS A 283 -23.06 1.19 -1.06
CA LYS A 283 -22.91 2.18 -2.14
C LYS A 283 -21.46 2.28 -2.60
N GLU A 284 -21.24 2.83 -3.80
CA GLU A 284 -19.89 3.11 -4.30
C GLU A 284 -19.19 4.13 -3.39
N SER A 285 -17.89 3.94 -3.16
CA SER A 285 -17.13 4.66 -2.13
C SER A 285 -17.15 6.17 -2.36
N TRP A 286 -17.01 6.61 -3.61
CA TRP A 286 -17.04 8.03 -3.97
C TRP A 286 -18.42 8.67 -3.73
N ALA A 287 -19.51 7.91 -3.92
CA ALA A 287 -20.87 8.40 -3.76
C ALA A 287 -21.21 8.60 -2.28
N ILE A 288 -20.71 7.71 -1.40
CA ILE A 288 -20.81 7.86 0.06
C ILE A 288 -20.10 9.15 0.50
N LEU A 289 -18.86 9.35 0.05
CA LEU A 289 -18.08 10.55 0.39
C LEU A 289 -18.75 11.83 -0.13
N ARG A 290 -19.31 11.78 -1.34
CA ARG A 290 -20.06 12.91 -1.91
C ARG A 290 -21.32 13.22 -1.13
N ALA A 291 -22.09 12.21 -0.71
CA ALA A 291 -23.28 12.41 0.12
C ALA A 291 -22.90 12.98 1.50
N LEU A 292 -21.90 12.38 2.17
CA LEU A 292 -21.39 12.82 3.45
C LEU A 292 -20.88 14.27 3.40
N SER A 293 -20.19 14.65 2.32
CA SER A 293 -19.69 16.03 2.17
C SER A 293 -20.80 17.07 2.17
N ALA A 294 -21.97 16.75 1.60
CA ALA A 294 -23.13 17.63 1.64
C ALA A 294 -23.71 17.74 3.05
N GLU A 295 -23.82 16.60 3.75
CA GLU A 295 -24.29 16.58 5.15
C GLU A 295 -23.34 17.36 6.06
N VAL A 296 -22.02 17.29 5.86
CA VAL A 296 -21.01 18.07 6.59
C VAL A 296 -21.14 19.58 6.33
N GLY A 297 -21.69 19.98 5.18
CA GLY A 297 -21.75 21.37 4.71
C GLY A 297 -20.55 21.80 3.86
N ALA A 298 -19.72 20.83 3.43
CA ALA A 298 -18.50 21.03 2.64
C ALA A 298 -18.57 20.21 1.34
N THR A 299 -19.64 20.43 0.58
CA THR A 299 -20.00 19.64 -0.61
C THR A 299 -18.86 19.53 -1.62
N LEU A 300 -18.46 18.29 -1.92
CA LEU A 300 -17.47 17.99 -2.96
C LEU A 300 -18.02 18.40 -4.35
N PRO A 301 -17.21 19.02 -5.23
CA PRO A 301 -17.68 19.66 -6.46
C PRO A 301 -17.89 18.69 -7.64
N TRP A 302 -18.45 17.50 -7.39
CA TRP A 302 -18.78 16.52 -8.42
C TRP A 302 -20.05 15.73 -8.04
N ASP A 303 -20.90 15.48 -9.02
CA ASP A 303 -22.14 14.69 -8.86
C ASP A 303 -22.10 13.38 -9.66
N SER A 304 -21.00 13.12 -10.37
CA SER A 304 -20.78 11.90 -11.15
C SER A 304 -19.32 11.46 -11.10
N LEU A 305 -19.10 10.15 -11.30
CA LEU A 305 -17.76 9.59 -11.40
C LEU A 305 -16.93 10.23 -12.52
N SER A 306 -17.55 10.60 -13.65
CA SER A 306 -16.87 11.28 -14.75
C SER A 306 -16.35 12.67 -14.35
N GLN A 307 -17.13 13.44 -13.58
CA GLN A 307 -16.70 14.74 -13.05
C GLN A 307 -15.59 14.57 -12.01
N LEU A 308 -15.71 13.57 -11.13
CA LEU A 308 -14.66 13.23 -10.17
C LEU A 308 -13.35 12.88 -10.89
N ARG A 309 -13.39 12.02 -11.92
CA ARG A 309 -12.22 11.68 -12.73
C ARG A 309 -11.64 12.89 -13.46
N ALA A 310 -12.48 13.78 -13.98
CA ALA A 310 -12.00 15.02 -14.60
C ALA A 310 -11.23 15.89 -13.58
N ALA A 311 -11.74 16.04 -12.35
CA ALA A 311 -11.06 16.76 -11.28
C ALA A 311 -9.75 16.05 -10.86
N LEU A 312 -9.78 14.72 -10.71
CA LEU A 312 -8.63 13.89 -10.38
C LEU A 312 -7.52 14.03 -11.42
N PHE A 313 -7.84 13.91 -12.70
CA PHE A 313 -6.87 14.01 -13.79
C PHE A 313 -6.35 15.42 -13.99
N ALA A 314 -7.16 16.45 -13.70
CA ALA A 314 -6.67 17.82 -13.69
C ALA A 314 -5.64 18.04 -12.57
N ALA A 315 -5.87 17.46 -11.39
CA ALA A 315 -4.95 17.55 -10.26
C ALA A 315 -3.69 16.69 -10.43
N VAL A 316 -3.84 15.49 -11.01
CA VAL A 316 -2.77 14.49 -11.15
C VAL A 316 -2.78 13.90 -12.57
N PRO A 317 -2.18 14.59 -13.56
CA PRO A 317 -2.35 14.26 -14.98
C PRO A 317 -1.89 12.87 -15.41
N HIS A 318 -0.90 12.27 -14.75
CA HIS A 318 -0.41 10.95 -15.14
C HIS A 318 -1.43 9.84 -14.85
N LEU A 319 -2.37 10.03 -13.93
CA LEU A 319 -3.44 9.07 -13.66
C LEU A 319 -4.41 8.89 -14.84
N ALA A 320 -4.45 9.84 -15.78
CA ALA A 320 -5.22 9.72 -17.01
C ALA A 320 -4.60 8.75 -18.04
N LYS A 321 -3.31 8.39 -17.87
CA LYS A 321 -2.57 7.50 -18.76
C LYS A 321 -2.86 6.03 -18.41
N ILE A 322 -4.13 5.62 -18.54
CA ILE A 322 -4.59 4.26 -18.22
C ILE A 322 -3.77 3.23 -19.03
N ASP A 323 -3.37 2.17 -18.34
CA ASP A 323 -2.57 1.05 -18.83
C ASP A 323 -1.18 1.44 -19.37
N THR A 324 -0.70 2.65 -19.08
CA THR A 324 0.65 3.12 -19.46
C THR A 324 1.49 3.38 -18.22
N VAL A 325 2.75 2.92 -18.20
CA VAL A 325 3.68 3.25 -17.11
C VAL A 325 4.17 4.68 -17.26
N PRO A 326 3.90 5.60 -16.31
CA PRO A 326 4.47 6.93 -16.34
C PRO A 326 5.97 6.89 -16.07
N GLU A 327 6.74 7.66 -16.82
CA GLU A 327 8.16 7.87 -16.51
C GLU A 327 8.29 8.72 -15.23
N ASN A 328 9.12 8.25 -14.30
CA ASN A 328 9.42 8.95 -13.06
C ASN A 328 10.77 9.65 -13.19
N GLY A 329 10.81 10.94 -12.88
CA GLY A 329 12.08 11.63 -12.64
C GLY A 329 12.79 10.99 -11.45
N TRP A 330 14.12 10.89 -11.49
CA TRP A 330 14.91 10.31 -10.40
C TRP A 330 15.29 11.37 -9.37
N THR A 331 14.88 11.19 -8.12
CA THR A 331 15.20 12.12 -7.02
C THR A 331 15.64 11.28 -5.80
N PRO A 332 16.93 10.90 -5.73
CA PRO A 332 17.45 10.05 -4.68
C PRO A 332 17.34 10.73 -3.31
N LEU A 333 17.03 9.94 -2.29
CA LEU A 333 17.03 10.43 -0.91
C LEU A 333 18.46 10.63 -0.41
N LYS A 334 18.65 11.65 0.41
CA LYS A 334 19.94 11.89 1.06
C LYS A 334 20.26 10.73 2.01
N ARG A 335 21.46 10.17 1.88
CA ARG A 335 21.93 9.07 2.71
C ARG A 335 21.89 9.43 4.20
N LYS A 336 21.37 8.50 5.01
CA LYS A 336 21.33 8.55 6.47
C LYS A 336 21.98 7.29 7.04
N LYS A 337 22.44 7.35 8.29
CA LYS A 337 23.02 6.20 8.98
C LYS A 337 21.96 5.12 9.19
N LEU A 338 22.26 3.88 8.78
CA LEU A 338 21.40 2.73 9.06
C LEU A 338 21.43 2.37 10.55
N ALA A 339 20.29 1.90 11.06
CA ALA A 339 20.24 1.31 12.40
C ALA A 339 20.85 -0.09 12.40
N SER A 340 21.01 -0.66 13.60
CA SER A 340 21.42 -2.05 13.80
C SER A 340 20.17 -2.92 14.02
N ALA A 341 19.62 -3.47 12.94
CA ALA A 341 18.43 -4.33 12.98
C ALA A 341 18.40 -5.32 11.81
N SER A 342 17.81 -6.49 12.01
CA SER A 342 17.51 -7.45 10.95
C SER A 342 16.27 -7.03 10.17
N PHE A 343 16.24 -7.31 8.86
CA PHE A 343 15.06 -7.14 8.03
C PHE A 343 14.00 -8.20 8.36
N ARG A 344 12.76 -7.90 7.98
CA ARG A 344 11.59 -8.73 8.22
C ARG A 344 10.75 -8.81 6.95
N ASN A 345 9.98 -9.88 6.79
CA ASN A 345 9.04 -10.01 5.68
C ASN A 345 7.78 -9.19 5.99
N ALA A 346 7.18 -8.58 4.97
CA ALA A 346 5.98 -7.77 5.15
C ALA A 346 4.73 -8.63 5.43
N ILE A 347 4.67 -9.82 4.84
CA ILE A 347 3.53 -10.73 4.92
C ILE A 347 3.91 -11.95 5.73
N ALA A 348 3.12 -12.24 6.77
CA ALA A 348 3.28 -13.44 7.60
C ALA A 348 2.43 -14.62 7.13
N ASP A 349 1.30 -14.35 6.47
CA ASP A 349 0.38 -15.36 5.96
C ASP A 349 -0.14 -14.94 4.58
N PHE A 350 0.36 -15.61 3.54
CA PHE A 350 0.01 -15.35 2.15
C PHE A 350 -1.51 -15.42 1.88
N TYR A 351 -2.24 -16.27 2.62
CA TYR A 351 -3.66 -16.48 2.37
C TYR A 351 -4.56 -15.48 3.11
N LEU A 352 -4.05 -14.75 4.11
CA LEU A 352 -4.85 -13.92 5.02
C LEU A 352 -4.37 -12.46 5.07
N THR A 353 -4.09 -11.89 3.89
CA THR A 353 -3.39 -10.60 3.74
C THR A 353 -4.26 -9.36 3.82
N ASN A 354 -5.57 -9.49 3.62
CA ASN A 354 -6.51 -8.36 3.61
C ASN A 354 -7.91 -8.80 4.09
N PRO A 355 -8.85 -7.88 4.33
CA PRO A 355 -10.17 -8.20 4.88
C PRO A 355 -10.99 -9.19 4.06
N ILE A 356 -10.91 -9.11 2.73
CA ILE A 356 -11.63 -10.02 1.83
C ILE A 356 -11.09 -11.44 1.99
N ALA A 357 -9.76 -11.58 2.00
CA ALA A 357 -9.11 -12.87 2.18
C ALA A 357 -9.37 -13.44 3.58
N ARG A 358 -9.36 -12.59 4.62
CA ARG A 358 -9.66 -13.00 6.01
C ARG A 358 -11.11 -13.40 6.24
N ALA A 359 -12.05 -12.82 5.49
CA ALA A 359 -13.45 -13.24 5.52
C ALA A 359 -13.72 -14.53 4.71
N SER A 360 -12.76 -14.99 3.89
CA SER A 360 -12.94 -16.18 3.05
C SER A 360 -12.64 -17.46 3.82
N VAL A 361 -13.67 -18.31 3.95
CA VAL A 361 -13.55 -19.66 4.54
C VAL A 361 -12.49 -20.49 3.82
N LEU A 362 -12.47 -20.44 2.47
CA LEU A 362 -11.51 -21.17 1.67
C LEU A 362 -10.07 -20.71 1.95
N MET A 363 -9.83 -19.40 2.08
CA MET A 363 -8.48 -18.90 2.39
C MET A 363 -8.04 -19.31 3.80
N ALA A 364 -8.95 -19.33 4.77
CA ALA A 364 -8.67 -19.83 6.11
C ALA A 364 -8.28 -21.32 6.11
N GLU A 365 -8.98 -22.16 5.34
CA GLU A 365 -8.64 -23.57 5.15
C GLU A 365 -7.26 -23.74 4.50
N LEU A 366 -6.97 -22.97 3.45
CA LEU A 366 -5.67 -23.02 2.77
C LEU A 366 -4.51 -22.59 3.69
N SER A 367 -4.70 -21.54 4.49
CA SER A 367 -3.75 -21.12 5.53
C SER A 367 -3.46 -22.25 6.52
N ALA A 368 -4.51 -22.90 7.05
CA ALA A 368 -4.35 -24.02 7.99
C ALA A 368 -3.60 -25.20 7.36
N LEU A 369 -3.93 -25.57 6.11
CA LEU A 369 -3.26 -26.64 5.38
C LEU A 369 -1.80 -26.31 5.03
N ALA A 370 -1.47 -25.05 4.78
CA ALA A 370 -0.09 -24.61 4.55
C ALA A 370 0.74 -24.70 5.84
N LYS A 371 0.21 -24.21 6.97
CA LYS A 371 0.86 -24.33 8.29
C LYS A 371 1.10 -25.77 8.69
N ALA A 372 0.12 -26.66 8.43
CA ALA A 372 0.26 -28.09 8.70
C ALA A 372 1.34 -28.78 7.86
N ARG A 373 1.59 -28.31 6.63
CA ARG A 373 2.67 -28.81 5.77
C ARG A 373 4.04 -28.39 6.29
N GLY A 374 4.23 -27.10 6.59
CA GLY A 374 5.50 -26.60 7.14
C GLY A 374 5.87 -27.23 8.49
N ALA A 375 4.89 -27.49 9.36
CA ALA A 375 5.12 -28.18 10.63
C ALA A 375 5.62 -29.63 10.46
N ARG A 376 5.23 -30.32 9.37
CA ARG A 376 5.69 -31.68 9.08
C ARG A 376 7.11 -31.71 8.54
N GLU A 377 7.49 -30.72 7.72
CA GLU A 377 8.85 -30.59 7.20
C GLU A 377 9.85 -30.33 8.35
N MET A 378 9.52 -29.46 9.30
CA MET A 378 10.36 -29.21 10.50
C MET A 378 10.45 -30.40 11.46
N ALA A 379 9.49 -31.33 11.45
CA ALA A 379 9.52 -32.53 12.30
C ALA A 379 10.27 -33.70 11.66
N ALA A 380 10.64 -33.58 10.37
CA ALA A 380 11.35 -34.58 9.60
C ALA A 380 12.86 -34.25 9.40
N GLU A 381 13.27 -33.01 9.68
CA GLU A 381 14.66 -32.61 9.94
C GLU A 381 15.05 -32.87 11.40
#